data_AF-V5RDR6-F1
#
_entry.id   AF-V5RDR6-F1
#
_cell.length_a   1.000
_cell.length_b   1.000
_cell.length_c   1.000
_cell.angle_alpha   90.00
_cell.angle_beta   90.00
_cell.angle_gamma   90.00
#
_symmetry.space_group_name_H-M   'P 1'
#
loop_
_entity.id
_entity.type
_entity.pdbx_description
1 polymer ?
#
loop_
_entity_poly.entity_id
_entity_poly.type
_entity_poly.pdbx_seq_one_letter_code
_entity_poly.pdbx_strand_id
1 'polypeptide(L)'
;MLSRHWWSLPRKEKEITVYSFSIPHDFLGIPRPFELLCADTRSDDQENAKHLEESSFNPCGTLPNGHTYWRHSLKVTVSTTQPILENLSTPIQPSERLIYRTLKTPLDVEPLYSIRKQSEAMKLLGHHFPDQNSDRTRKVLLAEQSDLEKVQYGIFLKEKDGREGELIGYGGVNAFKGTWPSLFYVFKKEHWNYGYGTEFVKAFMIFWWSLPRKDVQLRVLYSSIDFREKPKVTELIVADTNKYNERSIKVLQKAGFDECGEYVRADTIYWRYPPFHV
;
A
#
# COMPACT_ATOMS: atom_id res chain seq x y z
N MET A 1 6.92 -34.37 -4.21
CA MET A 1 7.37 -34.89 -2.89
C MET A 1 7.61 -33.68 -2.01
N LEU A 2 6.79 -33.46 -0.97
CA LEU A 2 7.01 -32.37 0.00
C LEU A 2 8.16 -32.80 0.91
N SER A 3 9.34 -32.19 0.81
CA SER A 3 10.41 -32.40 1.78
C SER A 3 10.10 -31.61 3.05
N ARG A 4 9.73 -32.31 4.13
CA ARG A 4 9.64 -31.72 5.46
C ARG A 4 11.05 -31.61 6.02
N HIS A 5 11.60 -30.41 6.14
CA HIS A 5 12.84 -30.19 6.87
C HIS A 5 12.52 -29.59 8.25
N TRP A 6 12.96 -30.30 9.28
CA TRP A 6 12.80 -29.92 10.68
C TRP A 6 13.97 -29.01 11.06
N TRP A 7 13.66 -27.77 11.43
CA TRP A 7 14.59 -26.94 12.18
C TRP A 7 14.00 -26.74 13.57
N SER A 8 14.66 -27.27 14.59
CA SER A 8 14.36 -26.94 15.99
C SER A 8 15.10 -25.66 16.35
N LEU A 9 14.37 -24.60 16.73
CA LEU A 9 14.97 -23.46 17.42
C LEU A 9 15.52 -23.94 18.77
N PRO A 10 16.71 -23.49 19.21
CA PRO A 10 17.38 -24.07 20.36
C PRO A 10 16.81 -23.51 21.67
N ARG A 11 15.78 -24.17 22.23
CA ARG A 11 15.63 -24.50 23.66
C ARG A 11 14.26 -25.12 23.95
N LYS A 12 14.24 -25.87 25.06
CA LYS A 12 13.15 -26.71 25.56
C LYS A 12 11.84 -25.93 25.76
N GLU A 13 10.76 -26.64 25.43
CA GLU A 13 9.35 -26.48 25.82
C GLU A 13 8.42 -25.69 24.87
N LYS A 14 7.45 -26.47 24.37
CA LYS A 14 6.27 -26.18 23.54
C LYS A 14 6.45 -26.20 22.02
N GLU A 15 5.61 -27.01 21.37
CA GLU A 15 5.63 -27.42 19.98
C GLU A 15 5.39 -26.25 19.00
N ILE A 16 6.40 -25.44 18.70
CA ILE A 16 6.38 -24.63 17.48
C ILE A 16 6.70 -25.55 16.31
N THR A 17 5.71 -25.89 15.51
CA THR A 17 5.96 -26.59 14.25
C THR A 17 6.20 -25.56 13.15
N VAL A 18 7.46 -25.40 12.76
CA VAL A 18 7.83 -24.60 11.58
C VAL A 18 7.74 -25.50 10.35
N TYR A 19 6.78 -25.21 9.48
CA TYR A 19 6.64 -25.82 8.18
C TYR A 19 7.47 -25.03 7.17
N SER A 20 8.47 -25.67 6.58
CA SER A 20 9.06 -25.23 5.34
C SER A 20 8.31 -25.91 4.20
N PHE A 21 7.55 -25.13 3.44
CA PHE A 21 6.98 -25.62 2.19
C PHE A 21 7.94 -25.25 1.08
N SER A 22 8.63 -26.25 0.52
CA SER A 22 9.23 -26.17 -0.81
C SER A 22 8.18 -26.61 -1.83
N ILE A 23 7.55 -25.67 -2.53
CA ILE A 23 6.68 -26.07 -3.65
C ILE A 23 7.57 -26.43 -4.86
N PRO A 24 7.42 -27.64 -5.42
CA PRO A 24 8.15 -28.04 -6.61
C PRO A 24 7.84 -27.09 -7.78
N HIS A 25 8.89 -26.73 -8.51
CA HIS A 25 8.89 -25.90 -9.73
C HIS A 25 7.68 -26.15 -10.66
N ASP A 26 7.30 -27.42 -10.80
CA ASP A 26 6.35 -27.88 -11.81
C ASP A 26 4.88 -27.62 -11.45
N PHE A 27 4.58 -27.30 -10.18
CA PHE A 27 3.20 -27.13 -9.72
C PHE A 27 2.62 -25.72 -9.94
N LEU A 28 3.48 -24.73 -10.18
CA LEU A 28 3.09 -23.31 -10.35
C LEU A 28 3.70 -22.65 -11.59
N GLY A 29 4.54 -23.37 -12.35
CA GLY A 29 5.26 -22.79 -13.49
C GLY A 29 6.28 -21.72 -13.10
N ILE A 30 6.86 -21.81 -11.89
CA ILE A 30 7.81 -20.83 -11.34
C ILE A 30 9.23 -21.43 -11.27
N PRO A 31 10.31 -20.71 -11.68
CA PRO A 31 11.62 -21.32 -11.95
C PRO A 31 12.43 -21.87 -10.76
N ARG A 32 11.98 -21.74 -9.50
CA ARG A 32 12.69 -22.26 -8.32
C ARG A 32 11.73 -22.58 -7.16
N PRO A 33 12.09 -23.51 -6.25
CA PRO A 33 11.35 -23.74 -5.02
C PRO A 33 11.31 -22.45 -4.19
N PHE A 34 10.12 -22.05 -3.75
CA PHE A 34 10.00 -21.06 -2.69
C PHE A 34 10.01 -21.77 -1.36
N GLU A 35 10.69 -21.23 -0.35
CA GLU A 35 10.53 -21.65 1.05
C GLU A 35 9.55 -20.68 1.71
N LEU A 36 8.29 -21.09 1.82
CA LEU A 36 7.36 -20.41 2.71
C LEU A 36 7.63 -20.97 4.10
N LEU A 37 8.27 -20.17 4.94
CA LEU A 37 8.38 -20.46 6.36
C LEU A 37 7.04 -20.08 7.00
N CYS A 38 6.25 -21.10 7.29
CA CYS A 38 5.08 -20.98 8.11
C CYS A 38 5.36 -21.58 9.48
N ALA A 39 4.86 -20.97 10.55
CA ALA A 39 4.86 -21.59 11.86
C ALA A 39 3.43 -21.75 12.34
N ASP A 40 3.18 -22.79 13.13
CA ASP A 40 1.92 -23.04 13.79
C ASP A 40 2.14 -23.07 15.30
N THR A 41 1.32 -22.33 16.03
CA THR A 41 1.30 -22.31 17.50
C THR A 41 -0.15 -22.32 17.98
N ARG A 42 -0.42 -22.88 19.16
CA ARG A 42 -1.73 -22.69 19.80
C ARG A 42 -1.94 -21.20 20.13
N SER A 43 -3.17 -20.72 19.97
CA SER A 43 -3.49 -19.29 20.14
C SER A 43 -3.31 -18.76 21.56
N ASP A 44 -3.32 -19.64 22.57
CA ASP A 44 -3.13 -19.31 23.98
C ASP A 44 -1.65 -19.30 24.42
N ASP A 45 -0.72 -19.66 23.53
CA ASP A 45 0.70 -19.80 23.87
C ASP A 45 1.48 -18.50 23.63
N GLN A 46 1.39 -17.58 24.60
CA GLN A 46 1.97 -16.24 24.53
C GLN A 46 3.51 -16.23 24.35
N GLU A 47 4.20 -17.24 24.87
CA GLU A 47 5.67 -17.32 24.79
C GLU A 47 6.13 -17.68 23.37
N ASN A 48 5.48 -18.66 22.76
CA ASN A 48 5.73 -19.06 21.37
C ASN A 48 5.33 -17.96 20.38
N ALA A 49 4.21 -17.27 20.65
CA ALA A 49 3.80 -16.10 19.87
C ALA A 49 4.87 -15.00 19.92
N LYS A 50 5.40 -14.68 21.11
CA LYS A 50 6.47 -13.69 21.27
C LYS A 50 7.75 -14.09 20.53
N HIS A 51 8.15 -15.35 20.61
CA HIS A 51 9.35 -15.84 19.94
C HIS A 51 9.24 -15.77 18.41
N LEU A 52 8.05 -16.05 17.86
CA LEU A 52 7.77 -15.91 16.44
C LEU A 52 7.78 -14.44 15.99
N GLU A 53 7.20 -13.53 16.78
CA GLU A 53 7.26 -12.09 16.51
C GLU A 53 8.72 -11.58 16.51
N GLU A 54 9.53 -11.99 17.49
CA GLU A 54 10.97 -11.68 17.53
C GLU A 54 11.73 -12.27 16.32
N SER A 55 11.25 -13.38 15.78
CA SER A 55 11.79 -14.06 14.60
C SER A 55 11.19 -13.57 13.26
N SER A 56 10.54 -12.39 13.25
CA SER A 56 9.93 -11.79 12.04
C SER A 56 8.79 -12.61 11.41
N PHE A 57 8.17 -13.50 12.16
CA PHE A 57 6.91 -14.13 11.78
C PHE A 57 5.74 -13.24 12.20
N ASN A 58 4.76 -13.10 11.31
CA ASN A 58 3.53 -12.37 11.59
C ASN A 58 2.35 -13.34 11.59
N PRO A 59 1.40 -13.22 12.54
CA PRO A 59 0.24 -14.09 12.55
C PRO A 59 -0.65 -13.73 11.35
N CYS A 60 -1.03 -14.77 10.61
CA CYS A 60 -1.73 -14.73 9.33
C CYS A 60 -3.08 -15.44 9.40
N GLY A 61 -3.59 -15.73 10.58
CA GLY A 61 -4.92 -16.28 10.77
C GLY A 61 -4.98 -17.32 11.87
N THR A 62 -6.20 -17.71 12.24
CA THR A 62 -6.45 -18.76 13.22
C THR A 62 -7.32 -19.83 12.59
N LEU A 63 -6.88 -21.08 12.67
CA LEU A 63 -7.60 -22.24 12.20
C LEU A 63 -8.78 -22.55 13.14
N PRO A 64 -9.84 -23.26 12.67
CA PRO A 64 -10.99 -23.63 13.50
C PRO A 64 -10.66 -24.43 14.77
N ASN A 65 -9.49 -25.07 14.80
CA ASN A 65 -8.98 -25.80 15.96
C ASN A 65 -8.22 -24.91 16.98
N GLY A 66 -8.24 -23.58 16.82
CA GLY A 66 -7.59 -22.63 17.73
C GLY A 66 -6.09 -22.43 17.51
N HIS A 67 -5.55 -22.95 16.41
CA HIS A 67 -4.14 -22.78 16.06
C HIS A 67 -3.92 -21.49 15.24
N THR A 68 -2.90 -20.72 15.57
CA THR A 68 -2.51 -19.51 14.82
C THR A 68 -1.47 -19.87 13.77
N TYR A 69 -1.76 -19.53 12.51
CA TYR A 69 -0.80 -19.65 11.41
C TYR A 69 0.06 -18.40 11.36
N TRP A 70 1.36 -18.56 11.18
CA TRP A 70 2.31 -17.46 11.12
C TRP A 70 3.08 -17.50 9.80
N ARG A 71 3.33 -16.35 9.18
CA ARG A 71 4.14 -16.22 7.96
C ARG A 71 5.38 -15.40 8.23
N HIS A 72 6.54 -15.93 7.85
CA HIS A 72 7.79 -15.19 7.92
C HIS A 72 7.80 -14.02 6.93
N SER A 73 8.03 -12.80 7.42
CA SER A 73 8.15 -11.59 6.60
C SER A 73 9.59 -11.36 6.18
N LEU A 74 10.10 -12.28 5.36
CA LEU A 74 11.46 -12.16 4.83
C LEU A 74 11.56 -10.88 4.00
N LYS A 75 12.48 -9.99 4.38
CA LYS A 75 12.82 -8.82 3.59
C LYS A 75 14.12 -9.08 2.83
N VAL A 76 14.13 -8.74 1.55
CA VAL A 76 15.30 -8.85 0.68
C VAL A 76 15.66 -7.50 0.10
N THR A 77 16.95 -7.30 -0.14
CA THR A 77 17.44 -6.12 -0.84
C THR A 77 17.41 -6.39 -2.34
N VAL A 78 16.75 -5.51 -3.08
CA VAL A 78 16.60 -5.60 -4.54
C VAL A 78 17.09 -4.32 -5.20
N SER A 79 17.62 -4.44 -6.41
CA SER A 79 17.92 -3.28 -7.27
C SER A 79 16.71 -3.01 -8.16
N THR A 80 16.26 -1.76 -8.21
CA THR A 80 15.08 -1.33 -8.98
C THR A 80 15.19 0.16 -9.31
N THR A 81 14.12 0.77 -9.83
CA THR A 81 14.01 2.22 -10.02
C THR A 81 13.06 2.87 -9.02
N GLN A 82 13.23 4.17 -8.81
CA GLN A 82 12.22 5.03 -8.17
C GLN A 82 12.19 6.39 -8.89
N PRO A 83 11.06 7.12 -8.86
CA PRO A 83 11.00 8.45 -9.44
C PRO A 83 11.88 9.45 -8.70
N ILE A 84 12.38 10.42 -9.46
CA ILE A 84 13.07 11.60 -8.94
C ILE A 84 11.99 12.62 -8.56
N LEU A 85 11.81 12.85 -7.26
CA LEU A 85 10.75 13.70 -6.70
C LEU A 85 11.18 15.15 -6.48
N GLU A 86 12.44 15.49 -6.78
CA GLU A 86 12.96 16.84 -6.62
C GLU A 86 12.36 17.78 -7.67
N ASN A 87 11.90 18.96 -7.24
CA ASN A 87 11.36 20.00 -8.11
C ASN A 87 10.21 19.53 -9.03
N LEU A 88 9.29 18.69 -8.51
CA LEU A 88 8.07 18.30 -9.21
C LEU A 88 7.24 19.56 -9.58
N SER A 89 7.46 20.04 -10.80
CA SER A 89 6.70 21.12 -11.43
C SER A 89 5.70 20.58 -12.44
N THR A 90 5.84 19.31 -12.82
CA THR A 90 4.97 18.64 -13.78
C THR A 90 3.56 18.53 -13.21
N PRO A 91 2.55 19.16 -13.84
CA PRO A 91 1.17 18.98 -13.44
C PRO A 91 0.67 17.61 -13.91
N ILE A 92 -0.21 17.01 -13.11
CA ILE A 92 -1.02 15.89 -13.61
C ILE A 92 -1.97 16.49 -14.66
N GLN A 93 -2.04 15.87 -15.83
CA GLN A 93 -2.98 16.30 -16.87
C GLN A 93 -4.41 16.26 -16.33
N PRO A 94 -5.20 17.35 -16.44
CA PRO A 94 -6.60 17.34 -16.07
C PRO A 94 -7.34 16.26 -16.86
N SER A 95 -8.30 15.63 -16.21
CA SER A 95 -9.19 14.68 -16.86
C SER A 95 -10.41 15.39 -17.43
N GLU A 96 -11.39 14.61 -17.91
CA GLU A 96 -12.66 15.14 -18.40
C GLU A 96 -13.38 15.94 -17.31
N ARG A 97 -13.39 15.45 -16.07
CA ARG A 97 -14.21 16.00 -14.98
C ARG A 97 -13.41 16.57 -13.81
N LEU A 98 -12.09 16.34 -13.77
CA LEU A 98 -11.26 16.67 -12.60
C LEU A 98 -10.04 17.49 -12.99
N ILE A 99 -9.66 18.39 -12.07
CA ILE A 99 -8.40 19.12 -12.07
C ILE A 99 -7.57 18.64 -10.88
N TYR A 100 -6.27 18.51 -11.09
CA TYR A 100 -5.34 18.05 -10.06
C TYR A 100 -4.24 19.07 -9.86
N ARG A 101 -4.02 19.50 -8.62
CA ARG A 101 -2.90 20.38 -8.27
C ARG A 101 -2.46 20.18 -6.84
N THR A 102 -1.26 20.65 -6.51
CA THR A 102 -0.80 20.68 -5.12
C THR A 102 -1.73 21.56 -4.27
N LEU A 103 -1.96 21.12 -3.04
CA LEU A 103 -2.72 21.86 -2.04
C LEU A 103 -1.86 23.01 -1.50
N LYS A 104 -2.46 24.19 -1.33
CA LYS A 104 -1.81 25.45 -1.00
C LYS A 104 -2.33 25.98 0.33
N THR A 105 -1.41 26.52 1.13
CA THR A 105 -1.73 27.22 2.38
C THR A 105 -1.69 28.73 2.12
N PRO A 106 -2.69 29.53 2.55
CA PRO A 106 -3.86 29.16 3.35
C PRO A 106 -5.10 28.73 2.55
N LEU A 107 -5.09 28.88 1.22
CA LEU A 107 -6.28 28.80 0.36
C LEU A 107 -7.07 27.50 0.49
N ASP A 108 -6.39 26.35 0.57
CA ASP A 108 -7.05 25.04 0.56
C ASP A 108 -7.29 24.46 1.97
N VAL A 109 -6.94 25.20 3.03
CA VAL A 109 -7.09 24.69 4.41
C VAL A 109 -8.54 24.37 4.74
N GLU A 110 -9.47 25.30 4.49
CA GLU A 110 -10.90 25.11 4.78
C GLU A 110 -11.55 24.04 3.87
N PRO A 111 -11.33 24.05 2.54
CA PRO A 111 -11.78 22.96 1.69
C PRO A 111 -11.24 21.60 2.14
N LEU A 112 -9.95 21.49 2.49
CA LEU A 112 -9.35 20.24 2.97
C LEU A 112 -9.93 19.81 4.32
N TYR A 113 -10.13 20.76 5.24
CA TYR A 113 -10.74 20.51 6.55
C TYR A 113 -12.16 19.94 6.38
N SER A 114 -12.92 20.43 5.40
CA SER A 114 -14.26 19.91 5.09
C SER A 114 -14.28 18.41 4.75
N ILE A 115 -13.19 17.89 4.18
CA ILE A 115 -12.98 16.45 3.92
C ILE A 115 -12.53 15.76 5.21
N ARG A 116 -11.51 16.32 5.87
CA ARG A 116 -10.85 15.70 7.02
C ARG A 116 -11.70 15.67 8.29
N LYS A 117 -12.81 16.42 8.35
CA LYS A 117 -13.79 16.33 9.43
C LYS A 117 -14.79 15.17 9.25
N GLN A 118 -14.91 14.59 8.05
CA GLN A 118 -15.83 13.49 7.78
C GLN A 118 -15.26 12.18 8.31
N SER A 119 -15.91 11.59 9.32
CA SER A 119 -15.44 10.34 9.91
C SER A 119 -15.45 9.20 8.90
N GLU A 120 -16.42 9.14 7.99
CA GLU A 120 -16.50 8.09 6.97
C GLU A 120 -15.35 8.16 5.96
N ALA A 121 -14.88 9.36 5.62
CA ALA A 121 -13.75 9.55 4.72
C ALA A 121 -12.40 9.26 5.41
N MET A 122 -12.30 9.56 6.71
CA MET A 122 -11.06 9.42 7.47
C MET A 122 -10.91 8.06 8.17
N LYS A 123 -11.99 7.29 8.36
CA LYS A 123 -12.02 6.03 9.12
C LYS A 123 -10.97 5.01 8.69
N LEU A 124 -10.58 5.05 7.42
CA LEU A 124 -9.70 4.05 6.81
C LEU A 124 -8.28 4.57 6.54
N LEU A 125 -7.98 5.80 6.95
CA LEU A 125 -6.63 6.32 7.00
C LEU A 125 -6.10 6.07 8.40
N GLY A 126 -4.83 5.65 8.52
CA GLY A 126 -4.19 5.29 9.80
C GLY A 126 -4.27 6.35 10.92
N HIS A 127 -4.72 7.58 10.63
CA HIS A 127 -5.05 8.60 11.62
C HIS A 127 -6.54 8.54 12.00
N HIS A 128 -6.84 7.83 13.07
CA HIS A 128 -8.17 7.38 13.49
C HIS A 128 -9.14 8.47 13.97
N PHE A 129 -8.85 9.76 13.76
CA PHE A 129 -9.75 10.83 14.22
C PHE A 129 -9.85 11.94 13.19
N PRO A 130 -11.10 12.32 12.82
CA PRO A 130 -11.36 13.55 12.10
C PRO A 130 -10.63 14.73 12.73
N ASP A 131 -10.19 15.66 11.90
CA ASP A 131 -9.56 16.88 12.43
C ASP A 131 -10.59 17.65 13.26
N GLN A 132 -10.17 18.12 14.44
CA GLN A 132 -11.05 18.84 15.37
C GLN A 132 -11.39 20.25 14.87
N ASN A 133 -10.45 20.87 14.15
CA ASN A 133 -10.57 22.22 13.61
C ASN A 133 -9.62 22.40 12.41
N SER A 134 -9.80 23.49 11.66
CA SER A 134 -8.99 23.81 10.49
C SER A 134 -7.54 24.15 10.82
N ASP A 135 -7.23 24.57 12.05
CA ASP A 135 -5.85 24.78 12.51
C ASP A 135 -5.04 23.47 12.54
N ARG A 136 -5.67 22.36 12.92
CA ARG A 136 -5.05 21.03 12.84
C ARG A 136 -4.78 20.66 11.38
N THR A 137 -5.75 20.88 10.49
CA THR A 137 -5.58 20.65 9.05
C THR A 137 -4.45 21.49 8.47
N ARG A 138 -4.35 22.77 8.84
CA ARG A 138 -3.26 23.66 8.43
C ARG A 138 -1.89 23.11 8.85
N LYS A 139 -1.75 22.66 10.10
CA LYS A 139 -0.51 22.07 10.60
C LYS A 139 -0.13 20.80 9.84
N VAL A 140 -1.10 19.93 9.57
CA VAL A 140 -0.88 18.71 8.78
C VAL A 140 -0.45 19.06 7.36
N LEU A 141 -1.15 19.99 6.69
CA LEU A 141 -0.82 20.40 5.33
C LEU A 141 0.59 21.01 5.23
N LEU A 142 0.99 21.84 6.20
CA LEU A 142 2.35 22.41 6.24
C LEU A 142 3.43 21.33 6.45
N ALA A 143 3.16 20.34 7.32
CA ALA A 143 4.06 19.22 7.53
C ALA A 143 4.20 18.37 6.25
N GLU A 144 3.08 18.07 5.58
CA GLU A 144 3.07 17.30 4.33
C GLU A 144 3.74 18.05 3.17
N GLN A 145 3.60 19.38 3.08
CA GLN A 145 4.29 20.20 2.08
C GLN A 145 5.81 20.22 2.27
N SER A 146 6.29 19.91 3.47
CA SER A 146 7.71 19.84 3.80
C SER A 146 8.28 18.42 3.66
N ASP A 147 7.42 17.42 3.39
CA ASP A 147 7.79 16.02 3.31
C ASP A 147 8.23 15.66 1.87
N LEU A 148 9.55 15.54 1.68
CA LEU A 148 10.15 15.19 0.39
C LEU A 148 9.86 13.74 -0.03
N GLU A 149 9.33 12.91 0.86
CA GLU A 149 8.96 11.51 0.59
C GLU A 149 7.45 11.38 0.30
N LYS A 150 6.71 12.48 0.19
CA LYS A 150 5.28 12.47 -0.08
C LYS A 150 4.93 13.30 -1.30
N VAL A 151 4.23 12.68 -2.24
CA VAL A 151 3.65 13.35 -3.41
C VAL A 151 2.14 13.38 -3.21
N GLN A 152 1.56 14.58 -3.09
CA GLN A 152 0.13 14.73 -2.83
C GLN A 152 -0.49 15.83 -3.70
N TYR A 153 -1.65 15.52 -4.27
CA TYR A 153 -2.45 16.43 -5.05
C TYR A 153 -3.87 16.51 -4.49
N GLY A 154 -4.44 17.72 -4.49
CA GLY A 154 -5.86 17.93 -4.35
C GLY A 154 -6.58 17.56 -5.64
N ILE A 155 -7.80 17.06 -5.49
CA ILE A 155 -8.66 16.58 -6.55
C ILE A 155 -9.88 17.51 -6.59
N PHE A 156 -9.96 18.33 -7.62
CA PHE A 156 -10.97 19.37 -7.77
C PHE A 156 -11.94 18.99 -8.88
N LEU A 157 -13.22 19.29 -8.69
CA LEU A 157 -14.18 19.22 -9.78
C LEU A 157 -13.85 20.28 -10.83
N LYS A 158 -14.05 19.92 -12.09
CA LYS A 158 -13.96 20.83 -13.21
C LYS A 158 -15.35 21.42 -13.47
N GLU A 159 -15.43 22.75 -13.45
CA GLU A 159 -16.66 23.47 -13.78
C GLU A 159 -16.96 23.39 -15.28
N LYS A 160 -18.19 23.75 -15.69
CA LYS A 160 -18.62 23.70 -17.09
C LYS A 160 -17.76 24.55 -18.04
N ASP A 161 -17.19 25.62 -17.53
CA ASP A 161 -16.28 26.51 -18.26
C ASP A 161 -14.81 26.06 -18.19
N GLY A 162 -14.55 24.88 -17.62
CA GLY A 162 -13.24 24.28 -17.51
C GLY A 162 -12.39 24.80 -16.36
N ARG A 163 -12.90 25.73 -15.54
CA ARG A 163 -12.19 26.24 -14.36
C ARG A 163 -12.21 25.24 -13.20
N GLU A 164 -11.30 25.47 -12.27
CA GLU A 164 -11.28 24.76 -10.99
C GLU A 164 -12.51 25.10 -10.16
N GLY A 165 -13.22 24.06 -9.73
CA GLY A 165 -14.35 24.12 -8.82
C GLY A 165 -14.00 23.56 -7.44
N GLU A 166 -14.95 22.85 -6.84
CA GLU A 166 -14.83 22.33 -5.49
C GLU A 166 -13.70 21.30 -5.31
N LEU A 167 -12.93 21.41 -4.20
CA LEU A 167 -12.06 20.33 -3.73
C LEU A 167 -12.90 19.17 -3.18
N ILE A 168 -12.88 18.04 -3.88
CA ILE A 168 -13.68 16.85 -3.54
C ILE A 168 -12.86 15.70 -2.97
N GLY A 169 -11.54 15.78 -3.05
CA GLY A 169 -10.65 14.74 -2.58
C GLY A 169 -9.19 15.14 -2.59
N TYR A 170 -8.34 14.27 -2.10
CA TYR A 170 -6.89 14.38 -2.23
C TYR A 170 -6.27 12.99 -2.27
N GLY A 171 -5.10 12.86 -2.87
CA GLY A 171 -4.42 11.59 -2.95
C GLY A 171 -3.02 11.73 -3.52
N GLY A 172 -2.32 10.61 -3.57
CA GLY A 172 -1.01 10.51 -4.15
C GLY A 172 -0.24 9.35 -3.57
N VAL A 173 1.06 9.50 -3.39
CA VAL A 173 1.94 8.41 -2.98
C VAL A 173 2.81 8.83 -1.80
N ASN A 174 2.88 7.93 -0.81
CA ASN A 174 3.91 7.97 0.23
C ASN A 174 5.10 7.12 -0.26
N ALA A 175 6.18 7.78 -0.66
CA ALA A 175 7.40 7.20 -1.20
C ALA A 175 8.45 7.01 -0.09
N PHE A 176 8.10 6.24 0.94
CA PHE A 176 9.00 5.96 2.06
C PHE A 176 10.34 5.42 1.57
N LYS A 177 11.45 6.03 2.03
CA LYS A 177 12.79 5.58 1.67
C LYS A 177 12.98 4.10 2.00
N GLY A 178 13.42 3.34 0.99
CA GLY A 178 13.81 1.95 1.15
C GLY A 178 12.67 0.93 1.08
N THR A 179 11.42 1.34 0.81
CA THR A 179 10.29 0.43 0.55
C THR A 179 9.57 0.77 -0.76
N TRP A 180 8.58 -0.04 -1.13
CA TRP A 180 7.69 0.30 -2.24
C TRP A 180 6.90 1.58 -1.93
N PRO A 181 6.73 2.49 -2.91
CA PRO A 181 5.80 3.60 -2.81
C PRO A 181 4.37 3.11 -2.59
N SER A 182 3.62 3.73 -1.67
CA SER A 182 2.23 3.37 -1.38
C SER A 182 1.24 4.45 -1.84
N LEU A 183 0.31 4.09 -2.71
CA LEU A 183 -0.80 4.93 -3.17
C LEU A 183 -1.85 5.09 -2.06
N PHE A 184 -2.31 6.33 -1.88
CA PHE A 184 -3.47 6.64 -1.06
C PHE A 184 -4.38 7.66 -1.78
N TYR A 185 -5.67 7.64 -1.42
CA TYR A 185 -6.61 8.67 -1.83
C TYR A 185 -7.80 8.73 -0.88
N VAL A 186 -8.43 9.90 -0.85
CA VAL A 186 -9.55 10.24 0.03
C VAL A 186 -10.50 11.11 -0.74
N PHE A 187 -11.79 10.84 -0.62
CA PHE A 187 -12.85 11.64 -1.23
C PHE A 187 -13.91 11.97 -0.21
N LYS A 188 -14.49 13.16 -0.36
CA LYS A 188 -15.75 13.53 0.27
C LYS A 188 -16.82 12.48 0.00
N LYS A 189 -17.58 12.12 1.03
CA LYS A 189 -18.63 11.10 0.97
C LYS A 189 -19.67 11.41 -0.13
N GLU A 190 -19.97 12.68 -0.31
CA GLU A 190 -20.95 13.20 -1.28
C GLU A 190 -20.56 12.89 -2.73
N HIS A 191 -19.27 12.66 -2.99
CA HIS A 191 -18.72 12.42 -4.32
C HIS A 191 -18.31 10.95 -4.55
N TRP A 192 -18.76 10.05 -3.68
CA TRP A 192 -18.56 8.61 -3.86
C TRP A 192 -19.48 8.04 -4.96
N ASN A 193 -19.06 6.95 -5.59
CA ASN A 193 -19.78 6.23 -6.65
C ASN A 193 -19.99 6.98 -7.99
N TYR A 194 -19.39 8.16 -8.17
CA TYR A 194 -19.38 8.87 -9.47
C TYR A 194 -18.20 8.50 -10.39
N GLY A 195 -17.34 7.57 -9.96
CA GLY A 195 -16.17 7.13 -10.71
C GLY A 195 -14.92 8.02 -10.56
N TYR A 196 -14.99 9.10 -9.78
CA TYR A 196 -13.88 10.04 -9.59
C TYR A 196 -12.61 9.40 -9.00
N GLY A 197 -12.76 8.42 -8.11
CA GLY A 197 -11.61 7.68 -7.56
C GLY A 197 -10.83 6.93 -8.64
N THR A 198 -11.53 6.20 -9.52
CA THR A 198 -10.90 5.48 -10.63
C THR A 198 -10.27 6.45 -11.65
N GLU A 199 -10.94 7.56 -11.94
CA GLU A 199 -10.42 8.61 -12.83
C GLU A 199 -9.12 9.23 -12.28
N PHE A 200 -9.10 9.60 -11.00
CA PHE A 200 -7.90 10.09 -10.32
C PHE A 200 -6.77 9.06 -10.34
N VAL A 201 -7.02 7.82 -9.90
CA VAL A 201 -5.95 6.81 -9.81
C VAL A 201 -5.34 6.56 -11.19
N LYS A 202 -6.14 6.45 -12.25
CA LYS A 202 -5.60 6.28 -13.62
C LYS A 202 -4.75 7.46 -14.05
N ALA A 203 -5.24 8.69 -13.87
CA ALA A 203 -4.48 9.90 -14.21
C ALA A 203 -3.18 10.01 -13.40
N PHE A 204 -3.24 9.70 -12.10
CA PHE A 204 -2.09 9.73 -11.21
C PHE A 204 -1.05 8.66 -11.56
N MET A 205 -1.46 7.44 -11.92
CA MET A 205 -0.52 6.39 -12.37
C MET A 205 0.19 6.79 -13.66
N ILE A 206 -0.52 7.37 -14.64
CA ILE A 206 0.12 7.89 -15.86
C ILE A 206 1.15 8.96 -15.52
N PHE A 207 0.80 9.88 -14.62
CA PHE A 207 1.73 10.90 -14.13
C PHE A 207 2.94 10.28 -13.43
N TRP A 208 2.72 9.42 -12.44
CA TRP A 208 3.78 8.78 -11.66
C TRP A 208 4.77 8.06 -12.55
N TRP A 209 4.25 7.28 -13.51
CA TRP A 209 5.06 6.55 -14.47
C TRP A 209 5.58 7.42 -15.64
N SER A 210 5.37 8.73 -15.63
CA SER A 210 6.05 9.66 -16.56
C SER A 210 7.23 10.40 -15.92
N LEU A 211 7.38 10.37 -14.59
CA LEU A 211 8.46 11.05 -13.88
C LEU A 211 9.84 10.48 -14.24
N PRO A 212 10.94 11.24 -14.22
CA PRO A 212 12.29 10.68 -14.40
C PRO A 212 12.61 9.63 -13.33
N ARG A 213 13.34 8.55 -13.67
CA ARG A 213 13.69 7.45 -12.75
C ARG A 213 15.17 7.44 -12.45
N LYS A 214 15.52 7.04 -11.23
CA LYS A 214 16.90 6.72 -10.81
C LYS A 214 16.97 5.29 -10.28
N ASP A 215 18.13 4.68 -10.43
CA ASP A 215 18.40 3.37 -9.84
C ASP A 215 18.56 3.49 -8.32
N VAL A 216 17.94 2.56 -7.60
CA VAL A 216 17.96 2.49 -6.15
C VAL A 216 18.03 1.05 -5.67
N GLN A 217 18.44 0.87 -4.42
CA GLN A 217 18.28 -0.39 -3.70
C GLN A 217 17.18 -0.26 -2.66
N LEU A 218 16.22 -1.18 -2.68
CA LEU A 218 15.10 -1.20 -1.74
C LEU A 218 15.13 -2.47 -0.91
N ARG A 219 14.70 -2.38 0.35
CA ARG A 219 14.52 -3.53 1.24
C ARG A 219 13.04 -3.85 1.33
N VAL A 220 12.60 -4.78 0.48
CA VAL A 220 11.17 -5.08 0.25
C VAL A 220 10.81 -6.45 0.76
N LEU A 221 9.51 -6.71 0.95
CA LEU A 221 9.03 -8.05 1.28
C LEU A 221 9.34 -9.00 0.13
N TYR A 222 9.93 -10.15 0.43
CA TYR A 222 10.24 -11.18 -0.56
C TYR A 222 8.99 -11.57 -1.36
N SER A 223 7.83 -11.67 -0.72
CA SER A 223 6.56 -12.00 -1.40
C SER A 223 6.06 -10.96 -2.41
N SER A 224 6.64 -9.75 -2.43
CA SER A 224 6.18 -8.66 -3.31
C SER A 224 6.82 -8.66 -4.70
N ILE A 225 7.91 -9.40 -4.93
CA ILE A 225 8.68 -9.38 -6.19
C ILE A 225 8.36 -10.56 -7.11
N ASP A 226 8.49 -10.38 -8.43
CA ASP A 226 8.48 -11.50 -9.39
C ASP A 226 9.90 -12.05 -9.56
N PHE A 227 10.12 -13.31 -9.15
CA PHE A 227 11.44 -13.95 -9.16
C PHE A 227 11.99 -14.29 -10.54
N ARG A 228 11.19 -14.14 -11.60
CA ARG A 228 11.67 -14.27 -12.98
C ARG A 228 12.60 -13.12 -13.37
N GLU A 229 12.54 -12.00 -12.63
CA GLU A 229 13.33 -10.82 -12.90
C GLU A 229 14.65 -10.86 -12.12
N LYS A 230 15.76 -11.12 -12.82
CA LYS A 230 17.12 -10.95 -12.27
C LYS A 230 18.02 -10.26 -13.28
N PRO A 231 18.91 -9.35 -12.85
CA PRO A 231 19.24 -8.95 -11.46
C PRO A 231 18.47 -7.72 -10.94
N LYS A 232 17.76 -7.00 -11.82
CA LYS A 232 16.99 -5.79 -11.50
C LYS A 232 15.50 -6.14 -11.51
N VAL A 233 14.81 -5.89 -10.41
CA VAL A 233 13.36 -6.12 -10.33
C VAL A 233 12.60 -4.90 -10.80
N THR A 234 11.46 -5.15 -11.41
CA THR A 234 10.50 -4.14 -11.84
C THR A 234 10.01 -3.34 -10.63
N GLU A 235 9.98 -2.02 -10.78
CA GLU A 235 9.46 -1.11 -9.75
C GLU A 235 7.97 -1.35 -9.56
N LEU A 236 7.48 -1.29 -8.31
CA LEU A 236 6.07 -1.48 -8.01
C LEU A 236 5.52 -0.29 -7.22
N ILE A 237 4.26 0.06 -7.47
CA ILE A 237 3.45 0.84 -6.53
C ILE A 237 2.54 -0.13 -5.80
N VAL A 238 2.49 0.01 -4.48
CA VAL A 238 1.57 -0.76 -3.65
C VAL A 238 0.41 0.11 -3.19
N ALA A 239 -0.68 -0.54 -2.78
CA ALA A 239 -1.72 0.10 -1.99
C ALA A 239 -2.23 -0.92 -0.98
N ASP A 240 -2.79 -0.43 0.12
CA ASP A 240 -3.45 -1.26 1.11
C ASP A 240 -4.88 -0.78 1.32
N THR A 241 -5.81 -1.72 1.47
CA THR A 241 -7.22 -1.41 1.72
C THR A 241 -7.79 -2.36 2.74
N ASN A 242 -8.63 -1.86 3.63
CA ASN A 242 -9.47 -2.73 4.44
C ASN A 242 -10.39 -3.60 3.54
N LYS A 243 -10.51 -4.90 3.81
CA LYS A 243 -11.26 -5.88 3.02
C LYS A 243 -12.76 -5.59 2.94
N TYR A 244 -13.29 -4.81 3.88
CA TYR A 244 -14.68 -4.35 3.87
C TYR A 244 -14.86 -3.01 3.12
N ASN A 245 -13.78 -2.39 2.65
CA ASN A 245 -13.84 -1.18 1.81
C ASN A 245 -14.05 -1.54 0.34
N GLU A 246 -15.21 -2.13 0.04
CA GLU A 246 -15.59 -2.56 -1.32
C GLU A 246 -15.43 -1.44 -2.37
N ARG A 247 -15.61 -0.18 -1.97
CA ARG A 247 -15.47 0.97 -2.87
C ARG A 247 -14.02 1.13 -3.32
N SER A 248 -13.07 1.09 -2.38
CA SER A 248 -11.65 1.20 -2.71
C SER A 248 -11.14 -0.02 -3.48
N ILE A 249 -11.59 -1.22 -3.11
CA ILE A 249 -11.31 -2.46 -3.84
C ILE A 249 -11.71 -2.31 -5.32
N LYS A 250 -12.95 -1.88 -5.58
CA LYS A 250 -13.43 -1.65 -6.96
C LYS A 250 -12.66 -0.56 -7.69
N VAL A 251 -12.20 0.48 -7.00
CA VAL A 251 -11.37 1.54 -7.62
C VAL A 251 -10.04 0.97 -8.08
N LEU A 252 -9.34 0.23 -7.22
CA LEU A 252 -8.03 -0.36 -7.52
C LEU A 252 -8.12 -1.40 -8.64
N GLN A 253 -9.10 -2.31 -8.59
CA GLN A 253 -9.36 -3.27 -9.65
C GLN A 253 -9.61 -2.57 -11.01
N LYS A 254 -10.48 -1.56 -11.05
CA LYS A 254 -10.78 -0.82 -12.29
C LYS A 254 -9.61 0.04 -12.79
N ALA A 255 -8.69 0.40 -11.90
CA ALA A 255 -7.47 1.12 -12.24
C ALA A 255 -6.37 0.19 -12.78
N GLY A 256 -6.50 -1.13 -12.57
CA GLY A 256 -5.57 -2.15 -13.06
C GLY A 256 -4.56 -2.63 -12.02
N PHE A 257 -4.85 -2.48 -10.72
CA PHE A 257 -4.04 -3.09 -9.66
C PHE A 257 -4.37 -4.57 -9.53
N ASP A 258 -3.33 -5.38 -9.34
CA ASP A 258 -3.44 -6.80 -9.02
C ASP A 258 -3.39 -7.01 -7.50
N GLU A 259 -4.24 -7.92 -7.00
CA GLU A 259 -4.16 -8.38 -5.63
C GLU A 259 -2.91 -9.26 -5.44
N CYS A 260 -2.06 -8.92 -4.47
CA CYS A 260 -0.80 -9.64 -4.21
C CYS A 260 -0.74 -10.30 -2.83
N GLY A 261 -1.84 -10.26 -2.07
CA GLY A 261 -2.05 -11.04 -0.86
C GLY A 261 -2.90 -10.34 0.20
N GLU A 262 -3.26 -11.08 1.24
CA GLU A 262 -4.00 -10.58 2.40
C GLU A 262 -3.13 -10.57 3.66
N TYR A 263 -3.22 -9.49 4.45
CA TYR A 263 -2.72 -9.45 5.83
C TYR A 263 -3.87 -9.72 6.80
N VAL A 264 -3.94 -10.97 7.26
CA VAL A 264 -5.09 -11.47 8.02
C VAL A 264 -5.22 -10.80 9.40
N ARG A 265 -4.14 -10.29 10.00
CA ARG A 265 -4.22 -9.59 11.30
C ARG A 265 -4.87 -8.19 11.21
N ALA A 266 -4.96 -7.59 10.01
CA ALA A 266 -5.48 -6.23 9.86
C ALA A 266 -6.67 -6.12 8.90
N ASP A 267 -7.29 -7.24 8.51
CA ASP A 267 -8.36 -7.24 7.50
C ASP A 267 -7.98 -6.42 6.27
N THR A 268 -6.73 -6.51 5.82
CA THR A 268 -6.14 -5.61 4.81
C THR A 268 -5.71 -6.40 3.59
N ILE A 269 -6.13 -5.94 2.41
CA ILE A 269 -5.74 -6.46 1.10
C ILE A 269 -4.58 -5.62 0.58
N TYR A 270 -3.52 -6.27 0.13
CA TYR A 270 -2.39 -5.63 -0.55
C TYR A 270 -2.55 -5.70 -2.07
N TRP A 271 -2.31 -4.56 -2.68
CA TRP A 271 -2.40 -4.36 -4.11
C TRP A 271 -1.03 -4.00 -4.66
N ARG A 272 -0.74 -4.41 -5.89
CA ARG A 272 0.43 -3.98 -6.64
C ARG A 272 0.03 -3.49 -8.03
N TYR A 273 0.77 -2.51 -8.52
CA TYR A 273 0.64 -2.00 -9.88
C TYR A 273 2.02 -2.02 -10.55
N PRO A 274 2.23 -2.85 -11.58
CA PRO A 274 3.46 -2.80 -12.36
C PRO A 274 3.49 -1.56 -13.26
N PRO A 275 4.65 -1.11 -13.74
CA PRO A 275 4.74 -0.06 -14.75
C PRO A 275 4.02 -0.52 -16.02
N PHE A 276 3.47 0.43 -16.76
CA PHE A 276 2.89 0.14 -18.07
C PHE A 276 3.94 -0.58 -18.94
N HIS A 277 3.58 -1.75 -19.46
CA HIS A 277 4.26 -2.28 -20.64
C HIS A 277 3.90 -1.34 -21.80
N VAL A 278 4.78 -0.39 -22.08
CA VAL A 278 4.77 0.37 -23.34
C VAL A 278 5.28 -0.56 -24.44
#